data_AF-A0A150H196-F1
#
_entry.id   AF-A0A150H196-F1
#
_cell.length_a   1.000
_cell.length_b   1.000
_cell.length_c   1.000
_cell.angle_alpha   90.00
_cell.angle_beta   90.00
_cell.angle_gamma   90.00
#
_symmetry.space_group_name_H-M   'P 1'
#
loop_
_entity.id
_entity.type
_entity.pdbx_description
1 polymer ?
#
loop_
_entity_poly.entity_id
_entity_poly.type
_entity_poly.pdbx_seq_one_letter_code
_entity_poly.pdbx_strand_id
1 'polypeptide(L)'
;MAGAAQEEELPPWARREKERELQAQQGAAGLPWPLLLLFSIFTAIAAVGSIFEFIDRNPIFGVLPPENPLWAPILLFFAVTGFPTAGFLFIKGVTGFNEEAERQDKLDGYL
;
A
#
# COMPACT_ATOMS: atom_id res chain seq x y z
N MET A 1 14.51 39.41 -30.77
CA MET A 1 13.09 39.24 -31.13
C MET A 1 12.75 37.77 -30.95
N ALA A 2 11.67 37.50 -30.19
CA ALA A 2 11.02 36.21 -29.93
C ALA A 2 11.91 35.12 -29.27
N GLY A 3 11.75 34.72 -28.01
CA GLY A 3 10.51 34.58 -27.26
C GLY A 3 9.78 33.31 -27.73
N ALA A 4 10.30 32.14 -27.38
CA ALA A 4 9.69 30.85 -27.71
C ALA A 4 9.62 29.99 -26.45
N ALA A 5 8.42 30.00 -25.86
CA ALA A 5 7.83 28.97 -25.03
C ALA A 5 8.66 28.43 -23.85
N GLN A 6 8.69 29.19 -22.76
CA GLN A 6 8.47 28.53 -21.47
C GLN A 6 7.01 28.07 -21.51
N GLU A 7 6.78 26.76 -21.45
CA GLU A 7 5.47 26.19 -21.14
C GLU A 7 4.82 27.06 -20.06
N GLU A 8 3.65 27.62 -20.35
CA GLU A 8 2.85 28.32 -19.35
C GLU A 8 2.53 27.29 -18.27
N GLU A 9 3.33 27.31 -17.22
CA GLU A 9 3.21 26.47 -16.05
C GLU A 9 1.83 26.77 -15.45
N LEU A 10 0.84 25.94 -15.79
CA LEU A 10 -0.55 26.12 -15.36
C LEU A 10 -0.55 26.50 -13.87
N PRO A 11 -1.22 27.60 -13.49
CA PRO A 11 -1.05 28.12 -12.15
C PRO A 11 -1.51 27.08 -11.12
N PRO A 12 -0.91 27.04 -9.92
CA PRO A 12 -1.08 25.92 -8.97
C PRO A 12 -2.53 25.59 -8.62
N TRP A 13 -3.43 26.57 -8.73
CA TRP A 13 -4.86 26.40 -8.49
C TRP A 13 -5.58 25.67 -9.64
N ALA A 14 -5.23 25.94 -10.90
CA ALA A 14 -5.80 25.25 -12.06
C ALA A 14 -5.32 23.80 -12.18
N ARG A 15 -4.07 23.51 -11.75
CA ARG A 15 -3.58 22.13 -11.60
C ARG A 15 -4.36 21.36 -10.53
N ARG A 16 -4.53 21.95 -9.35
CA ARG A 16 -5.30 21.36 -8.24
C ARG A 16 -6.78 21.13 -8.59
N GLU A 17 -7.36 21.97 -9.43
CA GLU A 17 -8.74 21.80 -9.89
C GLU A 17 -8.87 20.58 -10.82
N LYS A 18 -7.96 20.45 -11.80
CA LYS A 18 -7.88 19.24 -12.65
C LYS A 18 -7.60 17.97 -11.86
N GLU A 19 -6.70 18.02 -10.88
CA GLU A 19 -6.41 16.88 -9.98
C GLU A 19 -7.66 16.48 -9.16
N ARG A 20 -8.40 17.46 -8.63
CA ARG A 20 -9.66 17.23 -7.91
C ARG A 20 -10.74 16.64 -8.80
N GLU A 21 -10.89 17.14 -10.02
CA GLU A 21 -11.85 16.61 -10.99
C GLU A 21 -11.51 15.17 -11.39
N LEU A 22 -10.23 14.86 -11.61
CA LEU A 22 -9.77 13.50 -11.90
C LEU A 22 -9.96 12.56 -10.69
N GLN A 23 -9.65 13.00 -9.47
CA GLN A 23 -9.92 12.22 -8.25
C GLN A 23 -11.43 11.99 -8.02
N ALA A 24 -12.27 12.98 -8.33
CA ALA A 24 -13.71 12.86 -8.21
C ALA A 24 -14.32 11.93 -9.29
N GLN A 25 -13.78 11.96 -10.51
CA GLN A 25 -14.22 11.08 -11.61
C GLN A 25 -13.77 9.63 -11.43
N GLN A 26 -12.58 9.41 -10.86
CA GLN A 26 -12.04 8.05 -10.67
C GLN A 26 -12.65 7.32 -9.47
N GLY A 27 -13.40 8.01 -8.59
CA GLY A 27 -14.11 7.42 -7.47
C GLY A 27 -13.15 6.71 -6.51
N ALA A 28 -12.82 7.34 -5.38
CA ALA A 28 -11.97 6.77 -4.33
C ALA A 28 -12.64 5.58 -3.59
N ALA A 29 -13.02 4.53 -4.31
CA ALA A 29 -13.62 3.32 -3.77
C ALA A 29 -12.51 2.33 -3.38
N GLY A 30 -11.79 2.64 -2.31
CA GLY A 30 -10.75 1.76 -1.79
C GLY A 30 -9.75 2.45 -0.87
N LEU A 31 -8.88 1.65 -0.27
CA LEU A 31 -7.72 2.16 0.45
C LEU A 31 -6.69 2.73 -0.57
N PRO A 32 -6.01 3.85 -0.28
CA PRO A 32 -4.99 4.39 -1.17
C PRO A 32 -3.79 3.45 -1.27
N TRP A 33 -3.13 3.43 -2.44
CA TRP A 33 -2.03 2.51 -2.74
C TRP A 33 -0.91 2.49 -1.68
N PRO A 34 -0.48 3.61 -1.06
CA PRO A 34 0.60 3.57 -0.07
C PRO A 34 0.19 2.79 1.17
N LEU A 35 -1.09 2.89 1.58
CA LEU A 35 -1.59 2.15 2.74
C LEU A 35 -1.73 0.66 2.44
N LEU A 36 -2.08 0.27 1.21
CA LEU A 36 -2.10 -1.14 0.80
C LEU A 36 -0.69 -1.76 0.89
N LEU A 37 0.33 -1.05 0.39
CA LEU A 37 1.72 -1.52 0.49
C LEU A 37 2.21 -1.54 1.93
N LEU A 38 1.86 -0.52 2.72
CA LEU A 38 2.21 -0.48 4.15
C LEU A 38 1.61 -1.67 4.92
N PHE A 39 0.31 -1.95 4.71
CA PHE A 39 -0.34 -3.09 5.34
C PHE A 39 0.19 -4.43 4.83
N SER A 40 0.59 -4.52 3.56
CA SER A 40 1.29 -5.69 3.03
C SER A 40 2.58 -5.96 3.81
N ILE A 41 3.42 -4.94 4.02
CA ILE A 41 4.69 -5.07 4.75
C ILE A 41 4.44 -5.53 6.18
N PHE A 42 3.52 -4.88 6.92
CA PHE A 42 3.21 -5.27 8.29
C PHE A 42 2.66 -6.68 8.39
N THR A 43 1.81 -7.08 7.45
CA THR A 43 1.22 -8.43 7.41
C THR A 43 2.30 -9.48 7.14
N ALA A 44 3.25 -9.21 6.24
CA ALA A 44 4.37 -10.10 5.97
C ALA A 44 5.30 -10.24 7.19
N ILE A 45 5.62 -9.13 7.87
CA ILE A 45 6.42 -9.15 9.12
C ILE A 45 5.69 -9.96 10.20
N ALA A 46 4.39 -9.76 10.36
CA ALA A 46 3.57 -10.50 11.32
C ALA A 46 3.56 -12.01 11.01
N ALA A 47 3.45 -12.40 9.73
CA ALA A 47 3.50 -13.80 9.30
C ALA A 47 4.85 -14.45 9.63
N VAL A 48 5.95 -13.78 9.27
CA VAL A 48 7.31 -14.26 9.54
C VAL A 48 7.56 -14.37 11.04
N GLY A 49 7.29 -13.31 11.81
CA GLY A 49 7.45 -13.33 13.26
C GLY A 49 6.59 -14.40 13.93
N SER A 50 5.39 -14.67 13.40
CA SER A 50 4.53 -15.73 13.95
C SER A 50 5.09 -17.13 13.74
N ILE A 51 5.77 -17.36 12.61
CA ILE A 51 6.43 -18.64 12.33
C ILE A 51 7.62 -18.83 13.28
N PHE A 52 8.47 -17.81 13.43
CA PHE A 52 9.62 -17.88 14.33
C PHE A 52 9.19 -18.05 15.80
N GLU A 53 8.21 -17.27 16.24
CA GLU A 53 7.66 -17.38 17.59
C GLU A 53 7.08 -18.77 17.87
N PHE A 54 6.38 -19.36 16.88
CA PHE A 54 5.85 -20.70 17.01
C PHE A 54 6.94 -21.78 17.12
N ILE A 55 8.01 -21.67 16.33
CA ILE A 55 9.13 -22.63 16.29
C ILE A 55 9.99 -22.53 17.57
N ASP A 56 10.40 -21.32 17.92
CA ASP A 56 11.34 -21.08 19.02
C ASP A 56 10.67 -21.12 20.40
N ARG A 57 9.32 -21.14 20.44
CA ARG A 57 8.52 -21.06 21.68
C ARG A 57 8.88 -19.85 22.54
N ASN A 58 9.44 -18.82 21.91
CA ASN A 58 9.88 -17.59 22.55
C ASN A 58 8.97 -16.45 22.08
N PRO A 59 8.25 -15.75 22.98
CA PRO A 59 7.27 -14.73 22.59
C PRO A 59 7.94 -13.46 22.06
N ILE A 60 8.29 -13.44 20.76
CA ILE A 60 8.93 -12.32 20.06
C ILE A 60 8.03 -11.08 20.08
N PHE A 61 6.73 -11.27 19.87
CA PHE A 61 5.77 -10.16 19.94
C PHE A 61 5.43 -9.76 21.38
N GLY A 62 5.69 -10.64 22.36
CA GLY A 62 5.39 -10.39 23.78
C GLY A 62 3.90 -10.18 24.08
N VAL A 63 3.00 -10.44 23.13
CA VAL A 63 1.55 -10.18 23.27
C VAL A 63 0.86 -11.28 24.07
N LEU A 64 1.22 -12.54 23.83
CA LEU A 64 0.66 -13.70 24.52
C LEU A 64 1.77 -14.66 24.93
N PRO A 65 1.71 -15.20 26.17
CA PRO A 65 2.66 -16.21 26.60
C PRO A 65 2.32 -17.59 26.01
N PRO A 66 3.30 -18.48 25.76
CA PRO A 66 3.07 -19.81 25.17
C PRO A 66 2.11 -20.71 25.94
N GLU A 67 1.91 -20.46 27.23
CA GLU A 67 0.99 -21.19 28.11
C GLU A 67 -0.49 -20.85 27.83
N ASN A 68 -0.76 -19.77 27.08
CA ASN A 68 -2.11 -19.38 26.73
C ASN A 68 -2.67 -20.29 25.61
N PRO A 69 -3.87 -20.88 25.77
CA PRO A 69 -4.47 -21.74 24.75
C PRO A 69 -4.73 -21.04 23.41
N LEU A 70 -4.81 -19.71 23.39
CA LEU A 70 -4.98 -18.91 22.16
C LEU A 70 -3.66 -18.59 21.45
N TRP A 71 -2.51 -18.81 22.09
CA TRP A 71 -1.20 -18.48 21.51
C TRP A 71 -0.96 -19.20 20.19
N ALA A 72 -1.05 -20.54 20.18
CA ALA A 72 -0.81 -21.33 18.98
C ALA A 72 -1.83 -21.08 17.85
N PRO A 73 -3.16 -21.03 18.11
CA PRO A 73 -4.13 -20.69 17.07
C PRO A 73 -3.90 -19.33 16.41
N ILE A 74 -3.56 -18.29 17.18
CA ILE A 74 -3.32 -16.95 16.66
C ILE A 74 -2.08 -16.93 15.77
N LEU A 75 -0.98 -17.54 16.22
CA LEU A 75 0.24 -17.62 15.41
C LEU A 75 0.02 -18.41 14.13
N LEU A 76 -0.72 -19.52 14.21
CA LEU A 76 -1.05 -20.33 13.03
C LEU A 76 -1.91 -19.53 12.04
N PHE A 77 -2.88 -18.75 12.53
CA PHE A 77 -3.69 -17.87 11.68
C PHE A 77 -2.80 -16.90 10.89
N PHE A 78 -1.88 -16.21 11.55
CA PHE A 78 -0.96 -15.28 10.88
C PHE A 78 0.05 -15.99 9.97
N ALA A 79 0.57 -17.16 10.36
CA ALA A 79 1.50 -17.93 9.55
C ALA A 79 0.85 -18.44 8.24
N VAL A 80 -0.40 -18.90 8.30
CA VAL A 80 -1.12 -19.47 7.15
C VAL A 80 -1.72 -18.38 6.27
N THR A 81 -2.39 -17.39 6.87
CA THR A 81 -3.12 -16.35 6.12
C THR A 81 -2.27 -15.13 5.79
N GLY A 82 -1.16 -14.91 6.50
CA GLY A 82 -0.36 -13.70 6.39
C GLY A 82 0.32 -13.54 5.05
N PHE A 83 1.00 -14.57 4.52
CA PHE A 83 1.63 -14.47 3.19
C PHE A 83 0.62 -14.29 2.04
N PRO A 84 -0.48 -15.06 1.95
CA PRO A 84 -1.51 -14.80 0.95
C PRO A 84 -2.09 -13.39 1.04
N THR A 85 -2.38 -12.91 2.26
CA THR A 85 -2.95 -11.57 2.48
C THR A 85 -1.95 -10.48 2.10
N ALA A 86 -0.68 -10.62 2.49
CA ALA A 86 0.38 -9.70 2.11
C ALA A 86 0.56 -9.65 0.59
N GLY A 87 0.60 -10.81 -0.08
CA GLY A 87 0.69 -10.87 -1.55
C GLY A 87 -0.50 -10.17 -2.23
N PHE A 88 -1.72 -10.41 -1.74
CA PHE A 88 -2.92 -9.74 -2.26
C PHE A 88 -2.84 -8.21 -2.09
N LEU A 89 -2.45 -7.73 -0.90
CA LEU A 89 -2.29 -6.30 -0.62
C LEU A 89 -1.18 -5.68 -1.46
N PHE A 90 -0.06 -6.38 -1.62
CA PHE A 90 1.06 -5.95 -2.46
C PHE A 90 0.63 -5.77 -3.91
N ILE A 91 0.00 -6.78 -4.51
CA ILE A 91 -0.45 -6.72 -5.91
C ILE A 91 -1.41 -5.55 -6.09
N LYS A 92 -2.42 -5.40 -5.23
CA LYS A 92 -3.34 -4.26 -5.31
C LYS A 92 -2.64 -2.92 -5.13
N GLY A 93 -1.69 -2.83 -4.21
CA GLY A 93 -0.92 -1.60 -3.99
C GLY A 93 -0.06 -1.23 -5.19
N VAL A 94 0.61 -2.21 -5.81
CA VAL A 94 1.42 -1.98 -7.03
C VAL A 94 0.54 -1.60 -8.21
N THR A 95 -0.61 -2.25 -8.40
CA THR A 95 -1.56 -1.87 -9.46
C THR A 95 -2.05 -0.44 -9.26
N GLY A 96 -2.44 -0.05 -8.05
CA GLY A 96 -2.86 1.32 -7.77
C GLY A 96 -1.72 2.36 -7.91
N PHE A 97 -0.48 1.97 -7.64
CA PHE A 97 0.69 2.82 -7.91
C PHE A 97 0.90 3.02 -9.42
N ASN A 98 0.82 1.95 -10.21
CA ASN A 98 0.97 2.04 -11.66
C ASN A 98 -0.14 2.89 -12.30
N GLU A 99 -1.39 2.74 -11.86
CA GLU A 99 -2.51 3.57 -12.33
C GLU A 99 -2.30 5.06 -12.01
N GLU A 100 -1.79 5.37 -10.83
CA GLU A 100 -1.47 6.75 -10.43
C GLU A 100 -0.27 7.32 -11.21
N ALA A 101 0.74 6.49 -11.50
CA ALA A 101 1.87 6.88 -12.33
C ALA A 101 1.43 7.20 -13.77
N GLU A 102 0.63 6.32 -14.39
CA GLU A 102 0.05 6.58 -15.72
C GLU A 102 -0.83 7.84 -15.75
N ARG A 103 -1.50 8.15 -14.64
CA ARG A 103 -2.29 9.39 -14.52
C ARG A 103 -1.38 10.62 -14.50
N GLN A 104 -0.26 10.56 -13.78
CA GLN A 104 0.71 11.65 -13.72
C GLN A 104 1.40 11.85 -15.07
N ASP A 105 1.81 10.78 -15.74
CA ASP A 105 2.39 10.88 -17.09
C ASP A 105 1.45 11.56 -18.08
N LYS A 106 0.14 11.19 -18.07
CA LYS A 106 -0.89 11.84 -18.89
C LYS A 106 -1.09 13.32 -18.55
N LEU A 107 -0.93 13.70 -17.28
CA LEU A 107 -1.03 15.10 -16.85
C LEU A 107 0.18 15.92 -17.30
N ASP A 108 1.37 15.31 -17.31
CA ASP A 108 2.63 15.92 -17.73
C ASP A 108 2.86 15.85 -19.25
N GLY A 109 1.96 15.19 -20.00
CA GLY A 109 1.98 15.13 -21.47
C GLY A 109 2.93 14.06 -22.04
N TYR A 110 3.43 13.16 -21.19
CA TYR A 110 4.18 11.99 -21.61
C TYR A 110 3.19 10.85 -21.95
N LEU A 111 3.40 10.18 -23.10
CA LEU A 111 2.61 9.05 -23.59
C LEU A 111 3.05 7.73 -22.95
#